data_AF-A0A9E5C5F2-F1
#
_entry.id   AF-A0A9E5C5F2-F1
#
_cell.length_a   1.000
_cell.length_b   1.000
_cell.length_c   1.000
_cell.angle_alpha   90.00
_cell.angle_beta   90.00
_cell.angle_gamma   90.00
#
_symmetry.space_group_name_H-M   'P 1'
#
loop_
_entity.id
_entity.type
_entity.pdbx_description
1 polymer ?
#
loop_
_entity_poly.entity_id
_entity_poly.type
_entity_poly.pdbx_seq_one_letter_code
_entity_poly.pdbx_strand_id
1 'polypeptide(L)' 'GWALVFLLVMKELPATLILSPIGFNTLATSIWSAASEAFFARAALPALLLIAASAVPLAFLMLRERR' A
#
# COMPACT_ATOMS: atom_id res chain seq x y z
N GLY A 1 17.60 3.31 4.88
CA GLY A 1 17.34 2.36 3.79
C GLY A 1 16.03 1.63 3.98
N TRP A 2 15.95 0.74 4.97
CA TRP A 2 14.84 -0.20 5.14
C TRP A 2 13.42 0.41 5.15
N ALA A 3 13.21 1.54 5.85
CA ALA A 3 11.92 2.23 5.88
C ALA A 3 11.43 2.70 4.50
N LEU A 4 12.34 3.21 3.66
CA LEU A 4 12.01 3.64 2.30
C LEU A 4 11.70 2.44 1.38
N VAL A 5 12.46 1.35 1.52
CA VAL A 5 12.21 0.10 0.78
C VAL A 5 10.83 -0.44 1.14
N PHE A 6 10.49 -0.47 2.44
CA PHE A 6 9.18 -0.92 2.90
C PHE A 6 8.04 -0.06 2.34
N LEU A 7 8.16 1.27 2.45
CA LEU A 7 7.17 2.21 1.90
C LEU A 7 6.98 2.06 0.39
N LEU A 8 8.07 1.84 -0.34
CA LEU A 8 8.02 1.66 -1.78
C LEU A 8 7.29 0.35 -2.12
N VAL A 9 7.77 -0.78 -1.60
CA VAL A 9 7.24 -2.11 -1.90
C VAL A 9 5.77 -2.26 -1.50
N MET A 10 5.34 -1.66 -0.40
CA MET A 10 3.97 -1.76 0.09
C MET A 10 2.91 -1.21 -0.88
N LYS A 11 3.29 -0.26 -1.75
CA LYS A 11 2.42 0.32 -2.79
C LYS A 11 2.78 -0.13 -4.22
N GLU A 12 3.75 -1.02 -4.39
CA GLU A 12 4.21 -1.45 -5.71
C GLU A 12 3.19 -2.38 -6.36
N LEU A 13 2.38 -1.84 -7.26
CA LEU A 13 1.32 -2.57 -7.93
C LEU A 13 1.82 -3.45 -9.10
N PRO A 14 2.70 -2.98 -10.02
CA PRO A 14 3.00 -3.75 -11.24
C PRO A 14 3.65 -5.11 -10.94
N ALA A 15 4.63 -5.13 -10.03
CA ALA A 15 5.28 -6.37 -9.62
C ALA A 15 4.30 -7.31 -8.92
N THR A 16 3.41 -6.78 -8.07
CA THR A 16 2.38 -7.59 -7.41
C THR A 16 1.42 -8.21 -8.42
N LEU A 17 0.95 -7.48 -9.42
CA LEU A 17 0.04 -8.04 -10.43
C LEU A 17 0.68 -9.17 -11.25
N ILE A 18 1.99 -9.09 -11.53
CA ILE A 18 2.71 -10.11 -12.29
C ILE A 18 3.03 -11.35 -11.43
N LEU A 19 3.36 -11.14 -10.16
CA LEU A 19 3.88 -12.18 -9.27
C LEU A 19 2.83 -12.74 -8.30
N SER A 20 1.63 -12.17 -8.22
CA SER A 20 0.62 -12.60 -7.24
C SER A 20 0.15 -14.03 -7.53
N PRO A 21 0.12 -14.91 -6.52
CA PRO A 21 -0.46 -16.24 -6.67
C PRO A 21 -1.98 -16.17 -6.85
N ILE A 22 -2.54 -17.20 -7.46
CA ILE A 22 -3.97 -17.29 -7.75
C ILE A 22 -4.77 -17.27 -6.44
N GLY A 23 -5.78 -16.40 -6.36
CA GLY A 23 -6.64 -16.24 -5.18
C GLY A 23 -6.07 -15.36 -4.07
N PHE A 24 -4.85 -14.83 -4.23
CA PHE A 24 -4.26 -13.92 -3.26
C PHE A 24 -4.54 -12.47 -3.62
N ASN A 25 -5.17 -11.75 -2.68
CA ASN A 25 -5.48 -10.34 -2.81
C ASN A 25 -4.73 -9.54 -1.74
N THR A 26 -4.08 -8.47 -2.18
CA THR A 26 -3.41 -7.50 -1.30
C THR A 26 -4.26 -6.25 -1.18
N LEU A 27 -3.96 -5.39 -0.20
CA LEU A 27 -4.59 -4.08 -0.10
C LEU A 27 -4.40 -3.26 -1.40
N ALA A 28 -3.21 -3.29 -2.00
CA ALA A 28 -2.91 -2.59 -3.25
C ALA A 28 -3.77 -3.12 -4.42
N THR A 29 -3.91 -4.43 -4.55
CA THR A 29 -4.73 -5.02 -5.64
C THR A 29 -6.23 -4.80 -5.41
N SER A 30 -6.70 -4.82 -4.16
CA SER A 30 -8.09 -4.50 -3.84
C SER A 30 -8.45 -3.04 -4.11
N ILE A 31 -7.55 -2.10 -3.78
CA ILE A 31 -7.73 -0.67 -4.10
C ILE A 31 -7.76 -0.49 -5.62
N TRP A 32 -6.80 -1.09 -6.32
CA TRP A 32 -6.70 -0.95 -7.77
C TRP A 32 -7.92 -1.54 -8.50
N SER A 33 -8.38 -2.73 -8.13
CA SER A 33 -9.58 -3.36 -8.72
C SER A 33 -10.83 -2.52 -8.48
N ALA A 34 -11.09 -2.11 -7.23
CA ALA A 34 -12.27 -1.30 -6.91
C ALA A 34 -12.21 0.09 -7.56
N ALA A 35 -11.04 0.72 -7.64
CA ALA A 35 -10.87 2.00 -8.31
C ALA A 35 -11.03 1.88 -9.83
N SER A 36 -10.55 0.80 -10.44
CA SER A 36 -10.72 0.52 -11.89
C SER A 36 -12.18 0.34 -12.27
N GLU A 37 -13.00 -0.19 -11.37
CA GLU A 37 -14.46 -0.32 -11.52
C GLU A 37 -15.24 0.93 -11.06
N ALA A 38 -14.54 2.04 -10.74
CA ALA A 38 -15.12 3.26 -10.18
C ALA A 38 -15.88 3.10 -8.85
N PHE A 39 -15.66 1.99 -8.12
CA PHE A 39 -16.21 1.74 -6.79
C PHE A 39 -15.36 2.37 -5.69
N PHE A 40 -15.32 3.70 -5.65
CA PHE A 40 -14.50 4.45 -4.70
C PHE A 40 -14.86 4.21 -3.23
N ALA A 41 -16.15 4.05 -2.92
CA ALA A 41 -16.60 3.71 -1.57
C ALA A 41 -16.01 2.38 -1.07
N ARG A 42 -15.90 1.39 -1.97
CA ARG A 42 -15.30 0.09 -1.67
C ARG A 42 -13.78 0.17 -1.57
N ALA A 43 -13.14 1.04 -2.36
CA ALA A 43 -11.71 1.28 -2.30
C ALA A 43 -11.27 2.07 -1.04
N ALA A 44 -12.18 2.82 -0.41
CA ALA A 44 -11.87 3.72 0.70
C ALA A 44 -11.29 2.98 1.93
N LEU A 45 -11.94 1.90 2.37
CA LEU A 45 -11.47 1.12 3.52
C LEU A 45 -10.08 0.50 3.31
N PRO A 46 -9.80 -0.26 2.23
CA PRO A 46 -8.48 -0.82 2.01
C PRO A 46 -7.41 0.27 1.79
N ALA A 47 -7.75 1.42 1.20
CA ALA A 47 -6.84 2.56 1.09
C ALA A 47 -6.46 3.14 2.46
N LEU A 48 -7.44 3.32 3.35
CA LEU A 48 -7.18 3.79 4.72
C LEU A 48 -6.29 2.82 5.50
N LEU A 49 -6.53 1.51 5.38
CA LEU A 49 -5.68 0.50 6.01
C LEU A 49 -4.24 0.54 5.47
N LEU A 50 -4.07 0.71 4.15
CA LEU A 50 -2.76 0.84 3.52
C LEU A 50 -2.02 2.09 4.04
N ILE A 51 -2.71 3.22 4.15
CA ILE A 51 -2.15 4.46 4.69
C ILE A 51 -1.76 4.29 6.16
N ALA A 52 -2.64 3.71 6.98
CA ALA A 52 -2.38 3.48 8.40
C ALA A 52 -1.15 2.60 8.63
N ALA A 53 -1.01 1.51 7.86
CA ALA A 53 0.17 0.65 7.95
C ALA A 53 1.44 1.33 7.40
N SER A 54 1.32 2.20 6.39
CA SER A 54 2.44 2.99 5.86
C SER A 54 2.87 4.12 6.81
N ALA A 55 1.99 4.57 7.70
CA ALA A 55 2.26 5.66 8.63
C ALA A 55 3.37 5.29 9.64
N VAL A 56 3.50 4.02 10.01
CA VAL A 56 4.51 3.56 10.99
C VAL A 56 5.95 3.80 10.50
N PRO A 57 6.40 3.26 9.35
CA PRO A 57 7.75 3.51 8.83
C PRO A 57 7.96 4.97 8.41
N LEU A 58 6.90 5.65 7.96
CA LEU A 58 6.95 7.08 7.63
C LEU A 58 7.20 7.95 8.87
N ALA A 59 6.49 7.69 9.96
CA ALA A 59 6.68 8.38 11.23
C ALA A 59 8.10 8.15 11.77
N PHE A 60 8.59 6.91 11.70
CA PHE A 60 9.98 6.59 12.06
C PHE A 60 11.01 7.40 11.25
N LEU A 61 10.80 7.52 9.93
CA LEU A 61 11.66 8.32 9.06
C LEU A 61 11.63 9.80 9.45
N MET A 62 10.44 10.38 9.65
CA MET A 62 10.29 11.78 10.03
C MET A 62 10.88 12.10 11.41
N LEU A 63 10.72 11.20 12.39
CA LEU A 63 11.30 11.36 13.72
C LEU A 63 12.83 11.35 13.69
N ARG A 64 13.42 10.60 12.77
CA ARG A 64 14.88 10.56 12.56
C ARG A 64 15.38 11.80 11.82
N GLU A 65 14.63 12.30 10.85
CA GLU A 65 15.00 13.49 10.06
C GLU A 65 14.98 14.79 10.89
N ARG A 66 14.19 14.82 11.97
CA ARG A 66 14.16 15.95 12.91
C ARG A 66 15.28 15.95 13.97
N ARG A 67 16.14 14.93 14.00
CA ARG A 67 17.33 14.87 14.88
C ARG A 67 18.59 15.13 14.07
#